data_AF-A0A8R1EGY6-F1
#
_entry.id   AF-A0A8R1EGY6-F1
#
_cell.length_a   1.000
_cell.length_b   1.000
_cell.length_c   1.000
_cell.angle_alpha   90.00
_cell.angle_beta   90.00
_cell.angle_gamma   90.00
#
_symmetry.space_group_name_H-M   'P 1'
#
loop_
_entity.id
_entity.type
_entity.pdbx_description
1 polymer ?
#
loop_
_entity_poly.entity_id
_entity_poly.type
_entity_poly.pdbx_seq_one_letter_code
_entity_poly.pdbx_strand_id
1 'polypeptide(L)' 'YICAHARHFIGSHESTFSFRIQEDREILGFPVATTFNRLCPDDRPDCEQPAKWKIVY' A
#
# COMPACT_ATOMS: atom_id res chain seq x y z
N TYR A 1 4.93 11.29 1.53
CA TYR A 1 4.27 12.22 2.45
C TYR A 1 2.79 12.53 2.15
N ILE A 2 2.43 13.23 1.05
CA ILE A 2 1.00 13.56 0.76
C ILE A 2 0.15 12.28 0.68
N CYS A 3 0.58 11.29 -0.10
CA CYS A 3 -0.12 10.00 -0.21
C CYS A 3 -0.16 9.20 1.10
N ALA A 4 0.82 9.39 1.99
CA ALA A 4 0.87 8.67 3.27
C ALA A 4 -0.24 9.13 4.24
N HIS A 5 -0.73 10.35 4.11
CA HIS A 5 -1.77 10.91 4.99
C HIS A 5 -3.20 10.74 4.43
N ALA A 6 -3.35 10.10 3.27
CA ALA A 6 -4.66 9.84 2.70
C ALA A 6 -5.48 8.87 3.58
N ARG A 7 -6.81 9.00 3.57
CA ARG A 7 -7.70 8.04 4.26
C ARG A 7 -7.56 6.62 3.69
N HIS A 8 -7.32 6.50 2.39
CA HIS A 8 -7.11 5.24 1.70
C HIS A 8 -6.00 5.42 0.66
N PHE A 9 -5.09 4.45 0.57
CA PHE A 9 -3.99 4.44 -0.38
C PHE A 9 -4.05 3.21 -1.28
N ILE A 10 -3.79 3.42 -2.57
CA ILE A 10 -3.61 2.39 -3.58
C ILE A 10 -2.38 2.73 -4.41
N GLY A 11 -1.46 1.78 -4.56
CA GLY A 11 -0.19 1.95 -5.24
C GLY A 11 -0.10 1.21 -6.57
N SER A 12 1.06 1.30 -7.20
CA SER A 12 1.37 0.58 -8.46
C SER A 12 2.11 -0.72 -8.18
N HIS A 13 1.96 -1.70 -9.09
CA HIS A 13 2.65 -2.98 -9.04
C HIS A 13 4.18 -2.80 -8.96
N GLU A 14 4.83 -3.47 -7.99
CA GLU A 14 6.30 -3.52 -7.81
C GLU A 14 7.02 -2.15 -7.83
N SER A 15 6.31 -1.08 -7.49
CA SER A 15 6.89 0.26 -7.41
C SER A 15 7.56 0.48 -6.06
N THR A 16 8.88 0.66 -6.06
CA THR A 16 9.66 1.01 -4.85
C THR A 16 9.17 2.31 -4.20
N PHE A 17 8.63 3.24 -4.98
CA PHE A 17 7.97 4.45 -4.49
C PHE A 17 6.72 4.13 -3.65
N SER A 18 5.90 3.17 -4.12
CA SER A 18 4.69 2.73 -3.40
C SER A 18 5.06 2.01 -2.10
N PHE A 19 6.14 1.23 -2.09
CA PHE A 19 6.60 0.55 -0.88
C PHE A 19 7.00 1.54 0.22
N ARG A 20 7.71 2.64 -0.14
CA ARG A 20 8.06 3.67 0.85
C ARG A 20 6.83 4.36 1.44
N ILE A 21 5.78 4.55 0.65
CA ILE A 21 4.50 5.09 1.18
C ILE A 21 3.81 4.09 2.10
N GLN A 22 3.86 2.79 1.81
CA GLN A 22 3.29 1.75 2.67
C GLN A 22 4.01 1.70 4.03
N GLU A 23 5.34 1.76 4.01
CA GLU A 23 6.16 1.82 5.22
C GLU A 23 5.87 3.10 6.04
N ASP A 24 5.81 4.28 5.41
CA ASP A 24 5.43 5.54 6.07
C ASP A 24 4.06 5.39 6.77
N ARG A 25 3.09 4.73 6.12
CA ARG A 25 1.75 4.51 6.65
C ARG A 25 1.70 3.53 7.80
N GLU A 26 2.53 2.50 7.79
CA GLU A 26 2.70 1.58 8.91
C GLU A 26 3.30 2.31 10.12
N ILE A 27 4.30 3.17 9.91
CA ILE A 27 4.89 4.00 10.99
C ILE A 27 3.84 4.96 11.58
N LEU A 28 2.97 5.53 10.73
CA LEU A 28 1.87 6.40 11.17
C LEU A 28 0.69 5.65 11.81
N GLY A 29 0.69 4.31 11.78
CA GLY A 29 -0.34 3.47 12.41
C GLY A 29 -1.66 3.37 11.64
N PHE A 30 -1.66 3.56 10.31
CA PHE A 30 -2.87 3.35 9.51
C PHE A 30 -3.26 1.87 9.43
N PRO A 31 -4.56 1.52 9.32
CA PRO A 31 -4.99 0.13 9.16
C PRO A 31 -4.41 -0.52 7.90
N VAL A 32 -3.93 -1.77 8.02
CA VAL A 32 -3.36 -2.53 6.89
C VAL A 32 -4.28 -2.63 5.66
N ALA A 33 -5.60 -2.64 5.88
CA ALA A 33 -6.61 -2.70 4.82
C ALA A 33 -6.66 -1.43 3.95
N THR A 34 -6.16 -0.30 4.45
CA THR A 34 -6.13 0.97 3.72
C THR A 34 -4.74 1.33 3.20
N THR A 35 -3.77 0.44 3.38
CA THR A 35 -2.35 0.66 3.05
C THR A 35 -1.85 -0.29 1.96
N PHE A 36 -2.09 -1.59 2.10
CA PHE A 36 -1.55 -2.61 1.20
C PHE A 36 -2.52 -2.92 0.05
N ASN A 37 -2.78 -1.92 -0.80
CA ASN A 37 -3.62 -2.08 -2.00
C ASN A 37 -2.82 -1.74 -3.26
N ARG A 38 -3.02 -2.50 -4.34
CA ARG A 38 -2.45 -2.18 -5.67
C ARG A 38 -3.51 -2.05 -6.75
N LEU A 39 -3.22 -1.20 -7.72
CA LEU A 39 -3.97 -1.15 -8.98
C LEU A 39 -3.76 -2.46 -9.74
N CYS A 40 -4.86 -3.09 -10.10
CA CYS A 40 -4.87 -4.28 -10.95
C CYS A 40 -4.91 -3.88 -12.43
N PRO A 41 -4.41 -4.74 -13.34
CA PRO A 41 -4.58 -4.54 -14.77
C PRO A 41 -6.05 -4.76 -15.18
N ASP A 42 -6.47 -4.12 -16.27
CA ASP A 42 -7.87 -4.12 -16.73
C ASP A 42 -8.44 -5.54 -16.94
N ASP A 43 -7.62 -6.47 -17.42
CA ASP A 43 -8.02 -7.84 -17.72
C ASP A 43 -8.04 -8.79 -16.50
N ARG A 44 -7.57 -8.35 -15.31
CA ARG A 44 -7.49 -9.21 -14.10
C ARG A 44 -7.89 -8.44 -12.84
N PRO A 45 -9.18 -8.43 -12.48
CA PRO A 45 -9.66 -7.72 -11.28
C PRO A 45 -9.15 -8.35 -9.98
N ASP A 46 -9.02 -9.69 -9.93
CA ASP A 46 -8.55 -10.44 -8.75
C ASP A 46 -7.03 -10.65 -8.80
N CYS A 47 -6.28 -9.56 -8.97
CA CYS A 47 -4.83 -9.63 -9.01
C CYS A 47 -4.24 -9.78 -7.60
N GLU A 48 -3.06 -10.41 -7.50
CA GLU A 48 -2.34 -10.59 -6.24
C GLU A 48 -2.17 -9.26 -5.50
N GLN A 49 -2.45 -9.18 -4.21
CA GLN A 49 -2.23 -7.93 -3.48
C GLN A 49 -0.80 -7.85 -2.93
N PRO A 50 -0.23 -6.65 -2.70
CA PRO A 50 1.13 -6.53 -2.21
C PRO A 50 1.29 -7.24 -0.85
N ALA A 51 2.48 -7.79 -0.62
CA ALA A 51 2.80 -8.47 0.63
C ALA A 51 2.64 -7.53 1.84
N LYS A 52 1.99 -8.03 2.90
CA LYS A 52 1.66 -7.24 4.09
C LYS A 52 2.78 -7.34 5.12
N TRP A 53 3.81 -6.51 4.95
CA TRP A 53 4.91 -6.39 5.89
C TRP A 53 4.55 -5.42 7.01
N LYS A 54 4.13 -5.97 8.15
CA LYS A 54 3.77 -5.17 9.32
C LYS A 54 5.02 -4.66 10.02
N ILE A 55 4.94 -3.44 10.55
CA ILE A 55 5.99 -2.91 11.43
C ILE A 55 6.12 -3.77 12.70
N VAL A 56 7.36 -4.02 13.12
CA VAL A 56 7.72 -4.65 14.39
C VAL A 56 8.58 -3.64 15.15
N TYR A 57 8.21 -3.38 16.40
CA TYR A 57 8.90 -2.42 17.28
C TYR A 57 9.98 -3.10 18.12
#